data_AF-A0AAD6UXF4-F1
#
_entry.id   AF-A0AAD6UXF4-F1
#
_cell.length_a   1.000
_cell.length_b   1.000
_cell.length_c   1.000
_cell.angle_alpha   90.00
_cell.angle_beta   90.00
_cell.angle_gamma   90.00
#
_symmetry.space_group_name_H-M   'P 1'
#
loop_
_entity.id
_entity.type
_entity.pdbx_description
1 polymer ?
#
loop_
_entity_poly.entity_id
_entity_poly.type
_entity_poly.pdbx_seq_one_letter_code
_entity_poly.pdbx_strand_id
1 'polypeptide(L)'
;MHAVTAAVTVTNVAFPHDVQGEFQLPSSPCPDLLITNSVPSDFQTNEIYKVILDAEEEGFSLDDEIAGMQRALDRLELQRAKLGDFVEAHRSVVSTIRRLPGEILGEIFSHYLDASASRAHSPEALSHLVGVCVRWRMIALASPMLWRHICPDIREDLSYDSPWEMQRIALQLQRSTPAALSISLHATSVNIIDLLLTESRRWQTLRLNTSPSIIPEAFNHVQG
;
A
#
# COMPACT_ATOMS: atom_id res chain seq x y z
N MET A 1 22.09 -16.43 -27.55
CA MET A 1 23.16 -15.98 -26.62
C MET A 1 22.69 -14.67 -26.01
N HIS A 2 22.30 -14.50 -24.75
CA HIS A 2 22.41 -15.28 -23.52
C HIS A 2 21.16 -14.99 -22.68
N ALA A 3 20.54 -16.03 -22.11
CA ALA A 3 19.56 -15.91 -21.03
C ALA A 3 20.32 -15.63 -19.72
N VAL A 4 19.86 -14.67 -18.92
CA VAL A 4 20.34 -14.47 -17.56
C VAL A 4 19.19 -14.81 -16.61
N THR A 5 19.16 -16.08 -16.24
CA THR A 5 18.31 -16.65 -15.20
C THR A 5 18.87 -16.20 -13.85
N ALA A 6 18.16 -15.33 -13.13
CA ALA A 6 18.51 -14.96 -11.77
C ALA A 6 18.11 -16.12 -10.83
N ALA A 7 19.10 -16.93 -10.44
CA ALA A 7 18.94 -17.96 -9.44
C ALA A 7 18.73 -17.30 -8.06
N VAL A 8 17.51 -17.39 -7.54
CA VAL A 8 17.21 -17.08 -6.13
C VAL A 8 17.91 -18.14 -5.29
N THR A 9 19.05 -17.76 -4.69
CA THR A 9 19.76 -18.60 -3.73
C THR A 9 18.95 -18.61 -2.45
N VAL A 10 18.09 -19.61 -2.30
CA VAL A 10 17.49 -19.96 -1.00
C VAL A 10 18.63 -20.46 -0.14
N THR A 11 19.24 -19.58 0.66
CA THR A 11 20.12 -19.98 1.74
C THR A 11 19.29 -20.83 2.70
N ASN A 12 19.46 -22.14 2.55
CA ASN A 12 18.92 -23.15 3.43
C ASN A 12 19.50 -22.87 4.82
N VAL A 13 18.68 -22.31 5.71
CA VAL A 13 19.06 -22.13 7.11
C VAL A 13 19.10 -23.54 7.69
N ALA A 14 20.31 -24.07 7.83
CA ALA A 14 20.55 -25.29 8.58
C ALA A 14 20.13 -25.01 10.02
N PHE A 15 18.94 -25.48 10.39
CA PHE A 15 18.57 -25.60 11.79
C PHE A 15 19.55 -26.59 12.42
N PRO A 16 20.21 -26.25 13.54
CA PRO A 16 20.96 -27.24 14.29
C PRO A 16 19.95 -28.28 14.78
N HIS A 17 19.96 -29.43 14.11
CA HIS A 17 19.42 -30.68 14.60
C HIS A 17 20.24 -31.09 15.82
N ASP A 18 19.89 -30.57 17.00
CA ASP A 18 20.32 -31.18 18.27
C ASP A 18 19.42 -30.69 19.41
N VAL A 19 18.19 -31.23 19.46
CA VAL A 19 17.37 -31.23 20.67
C VAL A 19 17.04 -32.69 20.95
N GLN A 20 18.05 -33.46 21.33
CA GLN A 20 17.88 -34.82 21.85
C GLN A 20 18.52 -34.91 23.24
N GLY A 21 17.93 -34.17 24.17
CA GLY A 21 17.78 -34.67 25.54
C GLY A 21 16.29 -34.99 25.71
N GLU A 22 15.92 -36.27 25.76
CA GLU A 22 14.56 -36.62 26.18
C GLU A 22 14.36 -36.11 27.61
N PHE A 23 13.45 -35.15 27.80
CA PHE A 23 13.06 -34.69 29.13
C PHE A 23 12.46 -35.88 29.89
N GLN A 24 13.14 -36.33 30.94
CA GLN A 24 12.72 -37.47 31.76
C GLN A 24 12.03 -36.97 33.02
N LEU A 25 10.78 -37.39 33.21
CA LEU A 25 10.03 -37.10 34.42
C LEU A 25 10.61 -37.85 35.63
N PRO A 26 10.57 -37.24 36.84
CA PRO A 26 10.89 -37.95 38.06
C PRO A 26 9.92 -39.13 38.26
N SER A 27 10.44 -40.27 38.71
CA SER A 27 9.62 -41.46 38.98
C SER A 27 8.83 -41.30 40.27
N SER A 28 7.55 -41.73 40.25
CA SER A 28 6.70 -41.67 41.45
C SER A 28 7.24 -42.61 42.54
N PRO A 29 7.33 -42.15 43.81
CA PRO A 29 7.73 -42.99 44.93
C PRO A 29 6.65 -44.01 45.30
N CYS A 30 5.42 -43.84 44.82
CA CYS A 30 4.27 -44.70 45.09
C CYS A 30 3.43 -44.90 43.81
N PRO A 31 3.92 -45.66 42.81
CA PRO A 31 3.25 -45.81 41.52
C PRO A 31 1.87 -46.49 41.63
N ASP A 32 1.71 -47.43 42.58
CA ASP A 32 0.44 -48.15 42.79
C ASP A 32 -0.69 -47.23 43.25
N LEU A 33 -0.38 -46.15 43.97
CA LEU A 33 -1.37 -45.16 44.42
C LEU A 33 -1.83 -44.24 43.28
N LEU A 34 -1.12 -44.19 42.16
CA LEU A 34 -1.60 -43.49 40.95
C LEU A 34 -2.68 -44.27 40.22
N ILE A 35 -2.79 -45.58 40.50
CA ILE A 35 -3.71 -46.51 39.83
C ILE A 35 -4.83 -46.93 40.78
N THR A 36 -4.56 -46.97 42.09
CA THR A 36 -5.53 -47.37 43.12
C THR A 36 -6.06 -46.17 43.90
N ASN A 37 -7.36 -46.12 44.20
CA ASN A 37 -7.97 -45.10 45.07
C ASN A 37 -7.71 -45.37 46.57
N SER A 38 -6.56 -45.95 46.90
CA SER A 38 -6.18 -46.27 48.28
C SER A 38 -5.66 -45.02 49.00
N VAL A 39 -5.96 -44.89 50.29
CA VAL A 39 -5.52 -43.75 51.10
C VAL A 39 -4.01 -43.87 51.36
N PRO A 40 -3.19 -42.85 51.02
CA PRO A 40 -1.76 -42.86 51.33
C PRO A 40 -1.51 -42.77 52.83
N SER A 41 -0.47 -43.46 53.31
CA SER A 41 0.05 -43.25 54.67
C SER A 41 0.76 -41.90 54.80
N ASP A 42 0.99 -41.43 56.03
CA ASP A 42 1.68 -40.16 56.29
C ASP A 42 3.10 -40.12 55.69
N PHE A 43 3.81 -41.26 55.71
CA PHE A 43 5.14 -41.39 55.11
C PHE A 43 5.08 -41.26 53.58
N GLN A 44 4.15 -41.97 52.93
CA GLN A 44 3.96 -41.88 51.47
C GLN A 44 3.52 -40.48 51.05
N THR A 45 2.66 -39.84 51.85
CA THR A 45 2.22 -38.47 51.64
C THR A 45 3.41 -37.50 51.65
N ASN A 46 4.34 -37.65 52.60
CA ASN A 46 5.55 -36.83 52.69
C ASN A 46 6.48 -37.02 51.48
N GLU A 47 6.73 -38.27 51.08
CA GLU A 47 7.56 -38.59 49.91
C GLU A 47 6.93 -38.05 48.60
N ILE A 48 5.61 -38.14 48.45
CA ILE A 48 4.89 -37.54 47.32
C ILE A 48 5.03 -36.01 47.33
N TYR A 49 4.89 -35.35 48.48
CA TYR A 49 5.07 -33.89 48.57
C TYR A 49 6.46 -33.42 48.17
N LYS A 50 7.52 -34.18 48.49
CA LYS A 50 8.89 -33.83 48.05
C LYS A 50 9.02 -33.88 46.54
N VAL A 51 8.54 -34.96 45.91
CA VAL A 51 8.60 -35.11 44.45
C VAL A 51 7.76 -34.04 43.74
N ILE A 52 6.62 -33.65 44.32
CA ILE A 52 5.84 -32.51 43.81
C ILE A 52 6.66 -31.22 43.88
N LEU A 53 7.27 -30.94 45.03
CA LEU A 53 8.06 -29.72 45.23
C LEU A 53 9.25 -29.63 44.27
N ASP A 54 9.99 -30.73 44.10
CA ASP A 54 11.12 -30.79 43.17
C ASP A 54 10.66 -30.58 41.71
N ALA A 55 9.54 -31.19 41.32
CA ALA A 55 8.97 -31.03 39.98
C ALA A 55 8.42 -29.62 39.73
N GLU A 56 7.85 -28.97 40.76
CA GLU A 56 7.43 -27.57 40.68
C GLU A 56 8.64 -26.63 40.53
N GLU A 57 9.73 -26.85 41.26
CA GLU A 57 10.97 -26.08 41.13
C GLU A 57 11.58 -26.20 39.73
N GLU A 58 11.63 -27.43 39.18
CA GLU A 58 12.08 -27.65 37.81
C GLU A 58 11.16 -26.95 36.79
N GLY A 59 9.84 -27.00 37.00
CA GLY A 59 8.86 -26.28 36.19
C GLY A 59 9.11 -24.77 36.18
N PHE A 60 9.37 -24.16 37.34
CA PHE A 60 9.71 -22.73 37.43
C PHE A 60 11.01 -22.41 36.68
N SER A 61 12.03 -23.27 36.78
CA SER A 61 13.28 -23.08 36.04
C SER A 61 13.07 -23.12 34.53
N LEU A 62 12.24 -24.04 34.04
CA LEU A 62 11.89 -24.12 32.61
C LEU A 62 11.12 -22.89 32.14
N ASP A 63 10.16 -22.39 32.94
CA ASP A 63 9.40 -21.17 32.63
C ASP A 63 10.32 -19.95 32.51
N ASP A 64 11.31 -19.83 33.39
CA ASP A 64 12.32 -18.75 33.35
C ASP A 64 13.21 -18.86 32.09
N GLU A 65 13.61 -20.07 31.71
CA GLU A 65 14.36 -20.30 30.47
C GLU A 65 13.54 -19.96 29.23
N ILE A 66 12.27 -20.41 29.18
CA ILE A 66 11.32 -20.06 28.12
C ILE A 66 11.16 -18.54 28.04
N ALA A 67 10.94 -17.86 29.16
CA ALA A 67 10.83 -16.41 29.21
C ALA A 67 12.13 -15.71 28.77
N GLY A 68 13.29 -16.30 29.05
CA GLY A 68 14.59 -15.85 28.55
C GLY A 68 14.71 -15.96 27.03
N MET A 69 14.38 -17.13 26.48
CA MET A 69 14.41 -17.38 25.03
C MET A 69 13.40 -16.51 24.28
N GLN A 70 12.20 -16.33 24.81
CA GLN A 70 11.18 -15.47 24.22
C GLN A 70 11.65 -14.01 24.14
N ARG A 71 12.25 -13.47 25.21
CA ARG A 71 12.84 -12.13 25.19
C ARG A 71 13.97 -12.00 24.17
N ALA A 72 14.79 -13.05 24.02
CA ALA A 72 15.85 -13.06 23.03
C ALA A 72 15.29 -13.06 21.60
N LEU A 73 14.23 -13.84 21.35
CA LEU A 73 13.52 -13.88 20.07
C LEU A 73 12.91 -12.51 19.74
N ASP A 74 12.14 -11.93 20.66
CA ASP A 74 11.51 -10.62 20.47
C ASP A 74 12.55 -9.53 20.13
N ARG A 75 13.72 -9.57 20.80
CA ARG A 75 14.84 -8.66 20.51
C ARG A 75 15.38 -8.86 19.10
N LEU A 76 15.58 -10.11 18.67
CA LEU A 76 16.09 -10.43 17.34
C LEU A 76 15.10 -10.06 16.24
N GLU A 77 13.80 -10.27 16.46
CA GLU A 77 12.74 -9.84 15.54
C GLU A 77 12.71 -8.33 15.39
N LEU A 78 12.81 -7.58 16.49
CA LEU A 78 12.92 -6.12 16.45
C LEU A 78 14.16 -5.66 15.69
N GLN A 79 15.31 -6.29 15.91
CA GLN A 79 16.55 -5.98 15.19
C GLN A 79 16.41 -6.27 13.70
N ARG A 80 15.80 -7.40 13.33
CA ARG A 80 15.54 -7.79 11.94
C ARG A 80 14.59 -6.80 11.26
N ALA A 81 13.52 -6.38 11.94
CA ALA A 81 12.59 -5.37 11.42
C ALA A 81 13.31 -4.04 11.15
N LYS A 82 14.07 -3.53 12.12
CA LYS A 82 14.86 -2.30 11.96
C LYS A 82 15.87 -2.38 10.81
N LEU A 83 16.53 -3.53 10.65
CA LEU A 83 17.45 -3.74 9.54
C LEU A 83 16.71 -3.81 8.19
N GLY A 84 15.53 -4.43 8.15
CA GLY A 84 14.64 -4.42 6.99
C GLY A 84 14.27 -3.00 6.58
N ASP A 85 13.82 -2.17 7.52
CA ASP A 85 13.49 -0.76 7.29
C ASP A 85 14.71 0.03 6.78
N PHE A 86 15.89 -0.19 7.38
CA PHE A 86 17.14 0.42 6.94
C PHE A 86 17.48 0.05 5.50
N VAL A 87 17.41 -1.24 5.15
CA VAL A 87 17.69 -1.72 3.80
C VAL A 87 16.69 -1.13 2.80
N GLU A 88 15.40 -1.11 3.12
CA GLU A 88 14.38 -0.61 2.21
C GLU A 88 14.50 0.90 1.98
N ALA A 89 14.81 1.66 3.03
CA ALA A 89 15.12 3.08 2.90
C ALA A 89 16.29 3.32 1.92
N HIS A 90 17.37 2.55 2.04
CA HIS A 90 18.54 2.70 1.14
C HIS A 90 18.27 2.18 -0.27
N ARG A 91 17.52 1.09 -0.43
CA ARG A 91 17.04 0.59 -1.73
C ARG A 91 16.21 1.65 -2.44
N SER A 92 15.33 2.33 -1.72
CA SER A 92 14.58 3.47 -2.26
C SER A 92 15.53 4.57 -2.77
N VAL A 93 16.62 4.88 -2.06
CA VAL A 93 17.63 5.86 -2.50
C VAL A 93 18.32 5.46 -3.80
N VAL A 94 18.71 4.19 -3.94
CA VAL A 94 19.42 3.70 -5.13
C VAL A 94 18.49 3.22 -6.25
N SER A 95 17.17 3.36 -6.06
CA SER A 95 16.18 2.92 -7.03
C SER A 95 16.37 3.59 -8.40
N THR A 96 16.14 2.82 -9.45
CA THR A 96 16.27 3.29 -10.85
C THR A 96 15.36 4.48 -11.14
N ILE A 97 14.18 4.54 -10.53
CA ILE A 97 13.23 5.63 -10.73
C ILE A 97 13.77 6.99 -10.27
N ARG A 98 14.68 7.02 -9.28
CA ARG A 98 15.37 8.25 -8.86
C ARG A 98 16.44 8.70 -9.86
N ARG A 99 16.92 7.81 -10.73
CA ARG A 99 17.94 8.08 -11.75
C ARG A 99 17.35 8.46 -13.11
N LEU A 100 16.07 8.19 -13.34
CA LEU A 100 15.40 8.56 -14.60
C LEU A 100 15.42 10.08 -14.78
N PRO A 101 15.64 10.61 -15.99
CA PRO A 101 15.41 12.02 -16.31
C PRO A 101 13.96 12.45 -16.04
N GLY A 102 13.73 13.76 -15.89
CA GLY A 102 12.40 14.29 -15.60
C GLY A 102 11.41 14.02 -16.73
N GLU A 103 11.89 14.03 -17.97
CA GLU A 103 11.15 13.81 -19.20
C GLU A 103 10.63 12.37 -19.27
N ILE A 104 11.48 11.39 -18.93
CA ILE A 104 11.10 9.97 -18.92
C ILE A 104 10.08 9.68 -17.82
N LEU A 105 10.22 10.31 -16.65
CA LEU A 105 9.21 10.24 -15.60
C LEU A 105 7.88 10.86 -16.04
N GLY A 106 7.93 12.01 -16.73
CA GLY A 106 6.75 12.65 -17.31
C GLY A 106 6.04 11.74 -18.31
N GLU A 107 6.78 11.04 -19.17
CA GLU A 107 6.21 10.08 -20.12
C GLU A 107 5.55 8.89 -19.41
N ILE A 108 6.19 8.35 -18.37
CA ILE A 108 5.62 7.30 -17.53
C ILE A 108 4.32 7.78 -16.87
N PHE A 109 4.29 9.01 -16.38
CA PHE A 109 3.08 9.59 -15.79
C PHE A 109 1.96 9.72 -16.83
N SER A 110 2.27 10.16 -18.06
CA SER A 110 1.30 10.22 -19.15
C SER A 110 0.69 8.86 -19.44
N HIS A 111 1.52 7.81 -19.57
CA HIS A 111 1.05 6.45 -19.76
C HIS A 111 0.21 5.91 -18.58
N TYR A 112 0.59 6.24 -17.34
CA TYR A 112 -0.18 5.86 -16.16
C TYR A 112 -1.59 6.47 -16.18
N LEU A 113 -1.68 7.76 -16.52
CA LEU A 113 -2.96 8.46 -16.64
C LEU A 113 -3.78 7.90 -17.82
N ASP A 114 -3.17 7.67 -18.98
CA ASP A 114 -3.86 7.11 -20.15
C ASP A 114 -4.34 5.66 -19.91
N ALA A 115 -3.53 4.81 -19.26
CA ALA A 115 -3.90 3.41 -18.99
C ALA A 115 -5.05 3.28 -17.99
N SER A 116 -5.26 4.29 -17.14
CA SER A 116 -6.38 4.32 -16.21
C SER A 116 -7.74 4.60 -16.89
N ALA A 117 -7.82 4.58 -18.23
CA ALA A 117 -8.89 5.07 -19.13
C ALA A 117 -10.35 4.67 -18.80
N SER A 118 -10.59 3.64 -17.98
CA SER A 118 -11.94 3.35 -17.48
C SER A 118 -12.40 4.29 -16.34
N ARG A 119 -11.45 5.02 -15.72
CA ARG A 119 -11.61 6.05 -14.66
C ARG A 119 -10.59 7.21 -14.77
N ALA A 120 -9.90 7.36 -15.91
CA ALA A 120 -8.60 8.04 -16.06
C ALA A 120 -8.52 9.54 -15.79
N HIS A 121 -9.67 10.20 -15.70
CA HIS A 121 -9.69 11.64 -15.52
C HIS A 121 -10.29 11.99 -14.16
N SER A 122 -10.39 10.99 -13.26
CA SER A 122 -10.66 11.28 -11.88
C SER A 122 -9.50 12.12 -11.32
N PRO A 123 -9.80 13.20 -10.58
CA PRO A 123 -8.78 14.02 -9.91
C PRO A 123 -7.81 13.21 -9.03
N GLU A 124 -8.20 11.99 -8.67
CA GLU A 124 -7.47 11.06 -7.81
C GLU A 124 -6.20 10.54 -8.45
N ALA A 125 -6.18 10.24 -9.76
CA ALA A 125 -5.01 9.67 -10.43
C ALA A 125 -3.81 10.65 -10.46
N LEU A 126 -4.07 11.92 -10.77
CA LEU A 126 -3.07 12.99 -10.67
C LEU A 126 -2.67 13.25 -9.22
N SER A 127 -3.63 13.17 -8.29
CA SER A 127 -3.36 13.34 -6.85
C SER A 127 -2.40 12.27 -6.32
N HIS A 128 -2.51 11.03 -6.79
CA HIS A 128 -1.55 9.96 -6.45
C HIS A 128 -0.13 10.32 -6.87
N LEU A 129 0.07 10.76 -8.12
CA LEU A 129 1.38 11.14 -8.65
C LEU A 129 2.00 12.32 -7.87
N VAL A 130 1.18 13.35 -7.61
CA VAL A 130 1.60 14.55 -6.86
C VAL A 130 1.84 14.22 -5.37
N GLY A 131 1.26 13.15 -4.84
CA GLY A 131 1.42 12.68 -3.47
C GLY A 131 2.73 11.94 -3.18
N VAL A 132 3.39 11.36 -4.20
CA VAL A 132 4.53 10.44 -3.99
C VAL A 132 5.75 11.13 -3.38
N CYS A 133 6.27 12.17 -4.04
CA CYS A 133 7.42 12.93 -3.53
C CYS A 133 7.50 14.33 -4.16
N VAL A 134 8.36 15.19 -3.62
CA VAL A 134 8.58 16.56 -4.13
C VAL A 134 8.99 16.55 -5.60
N ARG A 135 9.85 15.61 -6.01
CA ARG A 135 10.32 15.52 -7.40
C ARG A 135 9.18 15.18 -8.37
N TRP A 136 8.36 14.20 -8.03
CA TRP A 136 7.21 13.80 -8.85
C TRP A 136 6.19 14.93 -8.93
N ARG A 137 5.93 15.61 -7.81
CA ARG A 137 5.11 16.82 -7.79
C ARG A 137 5.65 17.89 -8.73
N MET A 138 6.94 18.20 -8.67
CA MET A 138 7.55 19.21 -9.55
C MET A 138 7.40 18.83 -11.03
N ILE A 139 7.69 17.58 -11.39
CA ILE A 139 7.54 17.09 -12.78
C ILE A 139 6.08 17.16 -13.21
N ALA A 140 5.16 16.67 -12.36
CA ALA A 140 3.74 16.64 -12.66
C ALA A 140 3.17 18.05 -12.86
N LEU A 141 3.52 18.99 -11.97
CA LEU A 141 3.10 20.38 -12.04
C LEU A 141 3.69 21.17 -13.22
N ALA A 142 4.86 20.75 -13.71
CA ALA A 142 5.58 21.39 -14.82
C ALA A 142 5.26 20.78 -16.19
N SER A 143 4.46 19.70 -16.25
CA SER A 143 4.18 18.97 -17.49
C SER A 143 2.74 19.23 -17.95
N PRO A 144 2.49 20.16 -18.90
CA PRO A 144 1.13 20.53 -19.30
C PRO A 144 0.31 19.35 -19.86
N MET A 145 0.99 18.39 -20.47
CA MET A 145 0.38 17.17 -21.04
C MET A 145 -0.37 16.33 -20.00
N LEU A 146 0.02 16.36 -18.73
CA LEU A 146 -0.65 15.61 -17.67
C LEU A 146 -1.98 16.26 -17.23
N TRP A 147 -2.18 17.54 -17.56
CA TRP A 147 -3.36 18.32 -17.18
C TRP A 147 -4.36 18.49 -18.33
N ARG A 148 -4.04 17.95 -19.52
CA ARG A 148 -4.81 18.19 -20.75
C ARG A 148 -6.16 17.48 -20.82
N HIS A 149 -6.35 16.46 -19.99
CA HIS A 149 -7.56 15.66 -19.97
C HIS A 149 -8.53 16.18 -18.91
N ILE A 150 -9.69 16.66 -19.36
CA ILE A 150 -10.70 17.23 -18.49
C ILE A 150 -11.97 16.39 -18.57
N CYS A 151 -12.35 15.81 -17.44
CA CYS A 151 -13.64 15.17 -17.25
C CYS A 151 -14.25 15.78 -16.00
N PRO A 152 -15.34 16.55 -16.13
CA PRO A 152 -16.16 16.93 -14.99
C PRO A 152 -16.72 15.67 -14.31
N ASP A 153 -16.77 15.67 -12.98
CA ASP A 153 -17.23 14.52 -12.19
C ASP A 153 -18.69 14.13 -12.53
N ILE A 154 -18.97 12.83 -12.55
CA ILE A 154 -20.25 12.21 -12.95
C ILE A 154 -21.05 11.78 -11.72
N ARG A 155 -20.69 12.26 -10.52
CA ARG A 155 -21.40 11.89 -9.31
C ARG A 155 -22.76 12.57 -9.29
N GLU A 156 -23.79 11.82 -9.68
CA GLU A 156 -25.21 12.20 -9.76
C GLU A 156 -25.78 12.84 -8.47
N ASP A 157 -25.07 12.75 -7.34
CA ASP A 157 -25.48 13.23 -6.02
C ASP A 157 -24.91 14.61 -5.64
N LEU A 158 -23.96 15.16 -6.41
CA LEU A 158 -23.37 16.47 -6.13
C LEU A 158 -23.78 17.47 -7.22
N SER A 159 -24.29 18.63 -6.80
CA SER A 159 -24.46 19.79 -7.68
C SER A 159 -23.23 19.97 -8.57
N TYR A 160 -23.44 19.88 -9.90
CA TYR A 160 -22.39 20.07 -10.91
C TYR A 160 -21.68 21.43 -10.78
N ASP A 161 -22.28 22.40 -10.09
CA ASP A 161 -21.73 23.73 -9.82
C ASP A 161 -21.10 23.84 -8.42
N SER A 162 -20.52 22.77 -7.91
CA SER A 162 -19.74 22.88 -6.68
C SER A 162 -18.54 23.82 -6.91
N PRO A 163 -18.27 24.77 -5.99
CA PRO A 163 -17.16 25.71 -6.13
C PRO A 163 -15.79 25.04 -6.32
N TRP A 164 -15.61 23.86 -5.73
CA TRP A 164 -14.37 23.10 -5.83
C TRP A 164 -14.16 22.54 -7.23
N GLU A 165 -15.22 22.12 -7.92
CA GLU A 165 -15.13 21.54 -9.26
C GLU A 165 -14.78 22.61 -10.30
N MET A 166 -15.40 23.79 -10.21
CA MET A 166 -15.03 24.94 -11.04
C MET A 166 -13.56 25.35 -10.82
N GLN A 167 -13.12 25.43 -9.55
CA GLN A 167 -11.73 25.78 -9.23
C GLN A 167 -10.74 24.72 -9.75
N ARG A 168 -11.10 23.44 -9.65
CA ARG A 168 -10.30 22.33 -10.16
C ARG A 168 -10.16 22.39 -11.68
N ILE A 169 -11.26 22.58 -12.41
CA ILE A 169 -11.28 22.67 -13.87
C ILE A 169 -10.47 23.90 -14.32
N ALA A 170 -10.66 25.06 -13.68
CA ALA A 170 -9.87 26.26 -13.96
C ALA A 170 -8.36 26.03 -13.76
N LEU A 171 -7.98 25.33 -12.68
CA LEU A 171 -6.59 24.97 -12.44
C LEU A 171 -6.04 24.02 -13.52
N GLN A 172 -6.83 23.02 -13.96
CA GLN A 172 -6.43 22.12 -15.04
C GLN A 172 -6.24 22.87 -16.37
N LEU A 173 -7.16 23.77 -16.72
CA LEU A 173 -7.04 24.63 -17.90
C LEU A 173 -5.77 25.46 -17.84
N GLN A 174 -5.52 26.15 -16.72
CA GLN A 174 -4.32 26.96 -16.53
C GLN A 174 -3.05 26.12 -16.72
N ARG A 175 -2.96 24.96 -16.07
CA ARG A 175 -1.77 24.10 -16.08
C ARG A 175 -1.56 23.34 -17.38
N SER A 176 -2.63 23.08 -18.13
CA SER A 176 -2.55 22.42 -19.42
C SER A 176 -1.88 23.29 -20.49
N THR A 177 -1.70 24.60 -20.28
CA THR A 177 -1.17 25.52 -21.29
C THR A 177 0.28 25.22 -21.65
N PRO A 178 0.64 25.09 -22.96
CA PRO A 178 -0.17 25.26 -24.17
C PRO A 178 -0.72 23.97 -24.80
N ALA A 179 -0.70 22.83 -24.10
CA ALA A 179 -1.10 21.53 -24.62
C ALA A 179 -2.54 21.51 -25.17
N ALA A 180 -2.77 20.67 -26.18
CA ALA A 180 -4.08 20.49 -26.74
C ALA A 180 -4.98 19.67 -25.79
N LEU A 181 -6.23 20.10 -25.62
CA LEU A 181 -7.17 19.58 -24.63
C LEU A 181 -7.96 18.39 -25.16
N SER A 182 -8.18 17.40 -24.30
CA SER A 182 -9.11 16.29 -24.52
C SER A 182 -10.19 16.34 -23.46
N ILE A 183 -11.42 16.62 -23.86
CA ILE A 183 -12.54 16.90 -22.97
C ILE A 183 -13.60 15.81 -23.14
N SER A 184 -14.09 15.28 -22.02
CA SER A 184 -15.21 14.34 -21.99
C SER A 184 -16.33 14.90 -21.13
N LEU A 185 -17.45 15.26 -21.74
CA LEU A 185 -18.62 15.85 -21.07
C LEU A 185 -19.73 14.82 -20.95
N HIS A 186 -20.14 14.54 -19.70
CA HIS A 186 -21.24 13.65 -19.38
C HIS A 186 -22.50 14.41 -18.89
N ALA A 187 -22.33 15.67 -18.47
CA ALA A 187 -23.41 16.57 -18.04
C ALA A 187 -23.12 18.01 -18.46
N THR A 188 -24.17 18.81 -18.65
CA THR A 188 -24.13 20.14 -19.29
C THR A 188 -24.40 21.26 -18.28
N SER A 189 -23.53 21.43 -17.28
CA SER A 189 -23.51 22.72 -16.56
C SER A 189 -23.06 23.80 -17.55
N VAL A 190 -23.90 24.81 -17.78
CA VAL A 190 -23.60 25.94 -18.67
C VAL A 190 -22.34 26.67 -18.21
N ASN A 191 -22.17 26.82 -16.88
CA ASN A 191 -21.00 27.47 -16.29
C ASN A 191 -19.68 26.73 -16.60
N ILE A 192 -19.70 25.39 -16.54
CA ILE A 192 -18.53 24.58 -16.90
C ILE A 192 -18.26 24.68 -18.40
N ILE A 193 -19.31 24.68 -19.23
CA ILE A 193 -19.16 24.79 -20.68
C ILE A 193 -18.54 26.15 -21.04
N ASP A 194 -19.05 27.25 -20.49
CA ASP A 194 -18.51 28.60 -20.72
C ASP A 194 -17.03 28.70 -20.32
N LEU A 195 -16.67 28.11 -19.17
CA LEU A 195 -15.28 28.04 -18.73
C LEU A 195 -14.39 27.28 -19.71
N LEU A 196 -14.85 26.12 -20.21
CA LEU A 196 -14.10 25.33 -21.18
C LEU A 196 -14.00 26.05 -22.53
N LEU A 197 -15.06 26.75 -22.96
CA LEU A 197 -15.12 27.47 -24.23
C LEU A 197 -14.11 28.62 -24.31
N THR A 198 -13.70 29.15 -23.16
CA THR A 198 -12.63 30.15 -23.05
C THR A 198 -11.32 29.64 -23.70
N GLU A 199 -11.05 28.34 -23.64
CA GLU A 199 -9.86 27.70 -24.22
C GLU A 199 -10.20 26.85 -25.47
N SER A 200 -11.33 27.09 -26.12
CA SER A 200 -11.86 26.34 -27.28
C SER A 200 -10.85 26.13 -28.41
N ARG A 201 -9.97 27.11 -28.67
CA ARG A 201 -8.94 27.05 -29.72
C ARG A 201 -7.93 25.92 -29.54
N ARG A 202 -7.80 25.39 -28.33
CA ARG A 202 -6.86 24.31 -28.00
C ARG A 202 -7.54 22.96 -27.88
N TRP A 203 -8.83 22.86 -28.13
CA TRP A 203 -9.54 21.60 -28.08
C TRP A 203 -9.10 20.69 -29.23
N GLN A 204 -8.61 19.50 -28.90
CA GLN A 204 -8.24 18.47 -29.87
C GLN A 204 -9.26 17.33 -29.92
N THR A 205 -9.86 17.00 -28.78
CA THR A 205 -10.85 15.93 -28.67
C THR A 205 -11.97 16.39 -27.77
N LEU A 206 -13.21 16.27 -28.25
CA LEU A 206 -14.42 16.51 -27.48
C LEU A 206 -15.28 15.25 -27.56
N ARG A 207 -15.58 14.65 -26.41
CA ARG A 207 -16.51 13.51 -26.30
C ARG A 207 -17.74 13.99 -25.57
N LEU A 208 -18.89 13.90 -26.23
CA LEU A 208 -20.18 14.25 -25.66
C LEU A 208 -20.91 12.95 -25.35
N ASN A 209 -21.18 12.73 -24.06
CA ASN A 209 -22.01 11.63 -23.57
C ASN A 209 -23.25 12.24 -22.91
N THR A 210 -24.00 13.01 -23.70
CA THR A 210 -25.17 13.78 -23.27
C THR A 210 -26.36 13.51 -24.19
N SER A 211 -27.58 13.76 -23.71
CA SER A 211 -28.77 13.63 -24.56
C SER A 211 -28.68 14.58 -25.77
N PRO A 212 -28.98 14.12 -27.00
CA PRO A 212 -28.91 14.93 -28.23
C PRO A 212 -29.71 16.24 -28.18
N SER A 213 -30.72 16.32 -27.32
CA SER A 213 -31.62 17.48 -27.19
C SER A 213 -30.96 18.74 -26.61
N ILE A 214 -29.84 18.61 -25.88
CA ILE A 214 -29.21 19.73 -25.14
C ILE A 214 -28.02 20.33 -25.91
N ILE A 215 -27.52 19.61 -26.93
CA ILE A 215 -26.33 19.99 -27.72
C ILE A 215 -26.51 21.35 -28.43
N PRO A 216 -27.66 21.69 -29.04
CA PRO A 216 -27.80 22.97 -29.73
C PRO A 216 -27.62 24.17 -28.79
N GLU A 217 -28.33 24.21 -27.66
CA GLU A 217 -28.29 25.35 -26.73
C GLU A 217 -26.89 25.59 -26.14
N ALA A 218 -26.17 24.53 -25.80
CA ALA A 218 -24.84 24.59 -25.21
C ALA A 218 -23.74 25.09 -26.18
N PHE A 219 -23.88 24.84 -27.48
CA PHE A 219 -22.84 25.13 -28.47
C PHE A 219 -23.21 26.22 -29.49
N ASN A 220 -24.38 26.86 -29.34
CA ASN A 220 -24.85 27.94 -30.23
C ASN A 220 -23.88 29.13 -30.36
N HIS A 221 -23.00 29.34 -29.37
CA HIS A 221 -22.04 30.45 -29.34
C HIS A 221 -20.65 30.09 -29.88
N VAL A 222 -20.42 28.84 -30.29
CA VAL A 222 -19.13 28.39 -30.82
C VAL A 222 -19.04 28.77 -32.30
N GLN A 223 -18.33 29.86 -32.61
CA GLN A 223 -17.98 30.21 -33.99
C GLN A 223 -16.73 29.43 -34.40
N GLY A 224 -16.83 28.74 -35.55
CA GLY A 224 -15.77 27.91 -36.14
C GLY A 224 -14.62 28.70 -36.74
#